data_AF-A0A5B7TMR2-F1
#
_entry.id   AF-A0A5B7TMR2-F1
#
_cell.length_a   1.000
_cell.length_b   1.000
_cell.length_c   1.000
_cell.angle_alpha   90.00
_cell.angle_beta   90.00
_cell.angle_gamma   90.00
#
_symmetry.space_group_name_H-M   'P 1'
#
loop_
_entity.id
_entity.type
_entity.pdbx_description
1 polymer ?
#
loop_
_entity_poly.entity_id
_entity_poly.type
_entity_poly.pdbx_seq_one_letter_code
_entity_poly.pdbx_strand_id
1 'polypeptide(L)'
;MFDYIKATMSSLYKEDIDMIEEELKESNIKYYREKKVLNDDMKSDCYIIHAKINNPMELQLLVEKVAAGGIDMSFEFKVEAKK
;
A
#
# COMPACT_ATOMS: atom_id res chain seq x y z
N MET A 1 11.74 -18.94 -3.12
CA MET A 1 12.06 -17.74 -2.32
C MET A 1 11.48 -16.57 -3.06
N PHE A 2 10.66 -15.73 -2.43
CA PHE A 2 10.16 -14.50 -3.03
C PHE A 2 11.24 -13.41 -2.94
N ASP A 3 11.26 -12.47 -3.88
CA ASP A 3 12.23 -11.36 -3.87
C ASP A 3 11.71 -10.18 -3.06
N TYR A 4 10.42 -9.89 -3.15
CA TYR A 4 9.75 -8.89 -2.32
C TYR A 4 8.25 -9.13 -2.23
N ILE A 5 7.59 -8.46 -1.30
CA ILE A 5 6.13 -8.44 -1.15
C ILE A 5 5.65 -7.07 -1.65
N LYS A 6 4.67 -7.07 -2.56
CA LYS A 6 3.92 -5.87 -2.93
C LYS A 6 2.73 -5.76 -1.98
N ALA A 7 2.79 -4.79 -1.05
CA ALA A 7 1.66 -4.44 -0.20
C ALA A 7 0.85 -3.33 -0.89
N THR A 8 -0.41 -3.58 -1.19
CA THR A 8 -1.32 -2.60 -1.79
C THR A 8 -2.33 -2.17 -0.75
N MET A 9 -2.45 -0.87 -0.53
CA MET A 9 -3.38 -0.26 0.41
C MET A 9 -4.30 0.68 -0.35
N SER A 10 -5.59 0.64 -0.07
CA SER A 10 -6.59 1.46 -0.73
C SER A 10 -7.59 2.05 0.25
N SER A 11 -7.97 3.31 0.03
CA SER A 11 -9.03 3.99 0.77
C SER A 11 -9.82 4.92 -0.16
N LEU A 12 -11.06 5.20 0.21
CA LEU A 12 -11.87 6.27 -0.41
C LEU A 12 -11.47 7.65 0.12
N TYR A 13 -10.75 7.71 1.23
CA TYR A 13 -10.26 8.94 1.84
C TYR A 13 -8.80 9.17 1.47
N LYS A 14 -8.48 10.38 1.02
CA LYS A 14 -7.13 10.74 0.59
C LYS A 14 -6.19 10.82 1.80
N GLU A 15 -6.71 11.30 2.92
CA GLU A 15 -5.99 11.51 4.18
C GLU A 15 -5.40 10.22 4.72
N ASP A 16 -6.13 9.11 4.60
CA ASP A 16 -5.66 7.77 4.98
C ASP A 16 -4.40 7.40 4.21
N ILE A 17 -4.41 7.59 2.88
CA ILE A 17 -3.26 7.27 2.03
C ILE A 17 -2.12 8.25 2.21
N ASP A 18 -2.40 9.53 2.47
CA ASP A 18 -1.39 10.54 2.78
C ASP A 18 -0.66 10.19 4.09
N MET A 19 -1.37 9.73 5.13
CA MET A 19 -0.77 9.26 6.38
C MET A 19 0.15 8.05 6.15
N ILE A 20 -0.31 7.06 5.37
CA ILE A 20 0.52 5.89 5.03
C ILE A 20 1.75 6.30 4.22
N GLU A 21 1.63 7.27 3.32
CA GLU A 21 2.76 7.78 2.56
C GLU A 21 3.86 8.35 3.48
N GLU A 22 3.49 9.16 4.47
CA GLU A 22 4.48 9.71 5.42
C GLU A 22 5.19 8.61 6.22
N GLU A 23 4.46 7.60 6.70
CA GLU A 23 5.04 6.46 7.41
C GLU A 23 6.02 5.64 6.54
N LEU A 24 5.69 5.46 5.26
CA LEU A 24 6.56 4.80 4.28
C LEU A 24 7.83 5.60 4.02
N LYS A 25 7.74 6.95 3.97
CA LYS A 25 8.90 7.84 3.85
C LYS A 25 9.80 7.74 5.08
N GLU A 26 9.22 7.81 6.29
CA GLU A 26 9.97 7.70 7.55
C GLU A 26 10.69 6.35 7.66
N SER A 27 10.06 5.28 7.17
CA SER A 27 10.62 3.93 7.17
C SER A 27 11.55 3.64 5.99
N ASN A 28 11.78 4.60 5.09
CA ASN A 28 12.57 4.45 3.86
C ASN A 28 12.11 3.27 2.97
N ILE A 29 10.80 3.01 2.95
CA ILE A 29 10.18 1.96 2.14
C ILE A 29 9.85 2.52 0.76
N LYS A 30 10.19 1.80 -0.30
CA LYS A 30 9.86 2.22 -1.67
C LYS A 30 8.38 2.05 -1.96
N TYR A 31 7.74 3.06 -2.53
CA TYR A 31 6.32 3.01 -2.87
C TYR A 31 5.98 3.78 -4.16
N TYR A 32 4.76 3.57 -4.67
CA TYR A 32 4.13 4.43 -5.68
C TYR A 32 2.63 4.58 -5.43
N ARG A 33 2.04 5.69 -5.86
CA ARG A 33 0.62 6.01 -5.67
C ARG A 33 -0.17 5.82 -6.97
N GLU A 34 -1.42 5.42 -6.84
CA GLU A 34 -2.39 5.34 -7.93
C GLU A 34 -3.71 5.96 -7.46
N LYS A 35 -4.45 6.57 -8.38
CA LYS A 35 -5.81 7.05 -8.13
C LYS A 35 -6.74 6.41 -9.15
N LYS A 36 -7.76 5.69 -8.69
CA LYS A 36 -8.79 5.11 -9.54
C LYS A 36 -10.11 5.82 -9.29
N VAL A 37 -10.77 6.23 -10.36
CA VAL A 37 -12.14 6.74 -10.28
C VAL A 37 -13.08 5.54 -10.34
N LEU A 38 -13.88 5.33 -9.30
CA LEU A 38 -14.94 4.31 -9.30
C LEU A 38 -16.15 4.94 -10.01
N ASN A 39 -16.50 4.40 -11.18
CA ASN A 39 -17.69 4.81 -11.94
C ASN A 39 -18.86 3.92 -11.56
N ASP A 40 -19.60 4.29 -10.53
CA ASP A 40 -20.96 3.82 -10.25
C ASP A 40 -21.72 4.97 -9.58
N ASP A 41 -22.41 5.78 -10.40
CA ASP A 41 -23.39 6.85 -10.07
C ASP A 41 -23.01 8.00 -9.11
N MET A 42 -22.02 7.82 -8.24
CA MET A 42 -21.35 8.85 -7.44
C MET A 42 -19.86 8.72 -7.73
N LYS A 43 -19.24 9.77 -8.30
CA LYS A 43 -17.79 9.80 -8.56
C LYS A 43 -17.03 9.68 -7.22
N SER A 44 -16.72 8.46 -6.82
CA SER A 44 -15.92 8.15 -5.65
C SER A 44 -14.50 7.89 -6.14
N ASP A 45 -13.58 8.73 -5.67
CA ASP A 45 -12.16 8.52 -5.92
C ASP A 45 -11.64 7.46 -4.94
N CYS A 46 -11.01 6.42 -5.47
CA CYS A 46 -10.25 5.45 -4.69
C CYS A 46 -8.77 5.80 -4.80
N TYR A 47 -8.17 6.08 -3.64
CA TYR A 47 -6.75 6.37 -3.50
C TYR A 47 -6.03 5.09 -3.12
N ILE A 48 -4.94 4.79 -3.83
CA ILE A 48 -4.21 3.55 -3.69
C ILE A 48 -2.72 3.86 -3.53
N ILE A 49 -2.04 3.13 -2.65
CA ILE A 49 -0.58 3.15 -2.51
C ILE A 49 -0.05 1.73 -2.50
N HIS A 50 1.04 1.54 -3.24
CA HIS A 50 1.70 0.26 -3.36
C HIS A 50 3.10 0.38 -2.78
N ALA A 51 3.40 -0.41 -1.75
CA ALA A 51 4.70 -0.47 -1.11
C ALA A 51 5.46 -1.75 -1.50
N LYS A 52 6.77 -1.63 -1.74
CA LYS A 52 7.69 -2.75 -1.98
C LYS A 52 8.38 -3.10 -0.66
N ILE A 53 8.02 -4.26 -0.12
CA ILE A 53 8.45 -4.76 1.18
C ILE A 53 9.49 -5.84 0.97
N ASN A 54 10.71 -5.60 1.46
CA ASN A 54 11.83 -6.51 1.25
C ASN A 54 12.14 -7.36 2.48
N ASN A 55 11.58 -7.01 3.65
CA ASN A 55 11.77 -7.78 4.87
C ASN A 55 10.48 -7.89 5.71
N PRO A 56 10.38 -8.90 6.60
CA PRO A 56 9.20 -9.10 7.44
C PRO A 56 8.91 -7.97 8.45
N MET A 57 9.93 -7.19 8.83
CA MET A 57 9.79 -6.13 9.85
C MET A 57 9.06 -4.91 9.27
N GLU A 58 9.40 -4.53 8.03
CA GLU A 58 8.67 -3.55 7.23
C GLU A 58 7.19 -3.94 7.06
N LEU A 59 6.92 -5.23 6.83
CA LEU A 59 5.56 -5.75 6.71
C LEU A 59 4.76 -5.60 8.00
N GLN A 60 5.37 -5.98 9.13
CA GLN A 60 4.72 -5.92 10.44
C GLN A 60 4.35 -4.48 10.80
N LEU A 61 5.28 -3.53 10.63
CA LEU A 61 5.05 -2.11 10.85
C LEU A 61 3.85 -1.59 10.06
N LEU A 62 3.77 -1.95 8.77
CA LEU A 62 2.66 -1.56 7.91
C LEU A 62 1.32 -2.13 8.35
N VAL A 63 1.28 -3.41 8.73
CA VAL A 63 0.06 -4.08 9.20
C VAL A 63 -0.47 -3.43 10.47
N GLU A 64 0.41 -3.16 11.44
CA GLU A 64 0.03 -2.53 12.71
C GLU A 64 -0.57 -1.13 12.51
N LYS A 65 -0.03 -0.36 11.56
CA LYS A 65 -0.52 1.00 11.25
C LYS A 65 -1.81 1.00 10.43
N VAL A 66 -1.97 0.04 9.51
CA VAL A 66 -3.17 -0.05 8.66
C VAL A 66 -4.35 -0.66 9.38
N ALA A 67 -4.13 -1.59 10.32
CA ALA A 67 -5.22 -2.18 11.12
C ALA A 67 -6.00 -1.15 11.96
N ALA A 68 -5.47 0.06 12.16
CA ALA A 68 -6.12 1.14 12.89
C ALA A 68 -7.03 2.03 12.01
N GLY A 69 -6.91 1.97 10.68
CA GLY A 69 -7.71 2.75 9.73
C GLY A 69 -8.62 1.84 8.90
N GLY A 70 -9.73 2.37 8.37
CA GLY A 70 -10.61 1.65 7.44
C GLY A 70 -9.99 1.40 6.05
N ILE A 71 -8.69 1.12 6.01
CA ILE A 71 -7.88 0.98 4.80
C ILE A 71 -7.87 -0.50 4.41
N ASP A 72 -8.31 -0.79 3.19
CA ASP A 72 -8.21 -2.13 2.63
C ASP A 72 -6.78 -2.44 2.23
N MET A 73 -6.26 -3.60 2.64
CA MET A 73 -4.89 -4.05 2.36
C MET A 73 -4.86 -5.41 1.67
N SER A 74 -4.00 -5.54 0.66
CA SER A 74 -3.73 -6.79 -0.04
C SER A 74 -2.23 -7.01 -0.27
N PHE A 75 -1.82 -8.27 -0.30
CA PHE A 75 -0.42 -8.65 -0.47
C PHE A 75 -0.22 -9.54 -1.68
N GLU A 76 0.84 -9.26 -2.43
CA GLU A 76 1.28 -10.10 -3.55
C GLU A 76 2.77 -10.43 -3.41
N PHE A 77 3.10 -11.72 -3.34
CA PHE A 77 4.48 -12.18 -3.29
C PHE A 77 5.08 -12.16 -4.70
N LYS A 78 6.09 -11.31 -4.91
CA LYS A 78 6.74 -11.16 -6.21
C LYS A 78 8.03 -11.98 -6.26
N VAL A 79 8.17 -12.73 -7.34
CA VAL A 79 9.41 -13.39 -7.74
C VAL A 79 9.90 -12.67 -9.00
N GLU A 80 11.02 -11.96 -8.91
CA GLU A 80 11.68 -11.40 -10.08
C GLU A 80 12.30 -12.58 -10.86
N ALA A 81 11.89 -12.73 -12.12
CA ALA A 81 12.53 -13.70 -13.00
C ALA A 81 14.01 -13.33 -13.09
N LYS A 82 14.89 -14.18 -12.55
CA LYS A 82 16.34 -14.06 -12.73
C LYS A 82 16.60 -14.02 -14.23
N LYS A 83 16.95 -12.85 -14.76
CA LYS A 83 17.46 -12.69 -16.13
C LYS A 83 18.84 -13.30 -16.25
#